data_AF-A0AAN8FSZ3-F1
#
_entry.id   AF-A0AAN8FSZ3-F1
#
_cell.length_a   1.000
_cell.length_b   1.000
_cell.length_c   1.000
_cell.angle_alpha   90.00
_cell.angle_beta   90.00
_cell.angle_gamma   90.00
#
_symmetry.space_group_name_H-M   'P 1'
#
loop_
_entity.id
_entity.type
_entity.pdbx_description
1 polymer ?
#
loop_
_entity_poly.entity_id
_entity_poly.type
_entity_poly.pdbx_seq_one_letter_code
_entity_poly.pdbx_strand_id
1 'polypeptide(L)'
;MRRLSVVISWKRPMRLLHIATYFELVVALPFFEKKTKYDESTARKLLNMAAGAYGREQEACINRTFPAHEEYVVLSVSKKACDTFDNKCAGYI
;
A
#
# COMPACT_ATOMS: atom_id res chain seq x y z
N MET A 1 63.21 -22.41 18.20
CA MET A 1 61.93 -23.13 18.36
C MET A 1 61.06 -22.28 19.28
N ARG A 2 59.83 -21.83 19.00
CA ARG A 2 58.70 -22.38 18.22
C ARG A 2 57.90 -21.21 17.61
N ARG A 3 57.48 -21.32 16.34
CA ARG A 3 56.44 -20.45 15.76
C ARG A 3 55.09 -20.89 16.30
N LEU A 4 54.36 -20.00 16.96
CA LEU A 4 52.96 -20.19 17.32
C LEU A 4 52.09 -19.85 16.10
N SER A 5 51.64 -20.87 15.38
CA SER A 5 50.67 -20.72 14.31
C SER A 5 49.31 -20.39 14.91
N VAL A 6 48.84 -19.15 14.72
CA VAL A 6 47.47 -18.75 15.02
C VAL A 6 46.57 -19.35 13.93
N VAL A 7 46.00 -20.53 14.20
CA VAL A 7 44.94 -21.11 13.37
C VAL A 7 43.65 -20.35 13.66
N ILE A 8 43.42 -19.25 12.93
CA ILE A 8 42.16 -18.53 12.95
C ILE A 8 41.10 -19.47 12.35
N SER A 9 40.25 -20.03 13.20
CA SER A 9 39.15 -20.91 12.82
C SER A 9 38.09 -20.13 12.03
N TRP A 10 38.21 -20.15 10.71
CA TRP A 10 37.34 -19.46 9.74
C TRP A 10 35.89 -20.01 9.68
N LYS A 11 35.55 -21.05 10.46
CA LYS A 11 34.20 -21.63 10.53
C LYS A 11 33.22 -20.82 11.40
N ARG A 12 33.69 -19.99 12.33
CA ARG A 12 32.85 -19.20 13.24
C ARG A 12 32.17 -17.97 12.61
N PRO A 13 32.82 -17.14 11.76
CA PRO A 13 32.21 -15.91 11.24
C PRO A 13 31.07 -16.18 10.25
N MET A 14 31.15 -17.25 9.46
CA MET A 14 30.12 -17.58 8.47
C MET A 14 28.78 -17.95 9.12
N ARG A 15 28.83 -18.64 10.27
CA ARG A 15 27.63 -19.04 11.04
C ARG A 15 26.96 -17.85 11.73
N LEU A 16 27.74 -16.90 12.24
CA LEU A 16 27.23 -15.65 12.82
C LEU A 16 26.56 -14.77 11.76
N LEU A 17 27.14 -14.67 10.57
CA LEU A 17 26.54 -13.95 9.45
C LEU A 17 25.19 -14.55 9.04
N HIS A 18 25.08 -15.88 8.99
CA HIS A 18 23.82 -16.54 8.69
C HIS A 18 22.76 -16.25 9.76
N ILE A 19 23.10 -16.33 11.05
CA ILE A 19 22.17 -16.02 12.14
C ILE A 19 21.69 -14.55 12.06
N ALA A 20 22.59 -13.61 11.79
CA ALA A 20 22.24 -12.20 11.62
C ALA A 20 21.28 -11.99 10.43
N THR A 21 21.55 -12.63 9.28
CA THR A 21 20.66 -12.54 8.11
C THR A 21 19.27 -13.14 8.36
N TYR A 22 19.19 -14.25 9.12
CA TYR A 22 17.91 -14.85 9.50
C TYR A 22 17.14 -13.96 10.49
N PHE A 23 17.84 -13.29 11.40
CA PHE A 23 17.22 -12.41 12.39
C PHE A 23 16.51 -11.23 11.72
N GLU A 24 17.18 -10.57 10.77
CA GLU A 24 16.59 -9.47 9.99
C GLU A 24 15.35 -9.94 9.20
N LEU A 25 15.40 -11.14 8.61
CA LEU A 25 14.27 -11.72 7.89
C LEU A 25 13.07 -11.96 8.82
N VAL A 26 13.32 -12.48 10.03
CA VAL A 26 12.28 -12.79 11.03
C VAL A 26 11.64 -11.51 11.59
N VAL A 27 12.41 -10.44 11.77
CA VAL A 27 11.90 -9.12 12.17
C VAL A 27 11.01 -8.50 11.08
N ALA A 28 11.27 -8.80 9.81
CA ALA A 28 10.46 -8.34 8.69
C ALA A 28 9.16 -9.17 8.47
N LEU A 29 9.09 -10.42 8.93
CA LEU A 29 7.92 -11.30 8.81
C LEU A 29 6.58 -10.71 9.33
N PRO A 30 6.49 -10.05 10.50
CA PRO A 30 5.22 -9.48 10.98
C PRO A 30 4.71 -8.29 10.14
N PHE A 31 5.51 -7.77 9.20
CA PHE A 31 5.09 -6.78 8.21
C PHE A 31 4.55 -7.42 6.92
N PHE A 32 4.55 -8.74 6.80
CA PHE A 32 3.82 -9.41 5.72
C PHE A 32 2.34 -9.02 5.80
N GLU A 33 1.84 -8.53 4.68
CA GLU A 33 0.56 -7.84 4.52
C GLU A 33 -0.56 -8.46 5.37
N LYS A 34 -1.10 -7.65 6.29
CA LYS A 34 -2.42 -7.93 6.85
C LYS A 34 -3.43 -7.80 5.73
N LYS A 35 -3.74 -8.92 5.05
CA LYS A 35 -4.83 -8.96 4.08
C LYS A 35 -6.11 -8.54 4.78
N THR A 36 -6.67 -7.43 4.34
CA THR A 36 -7.98 -7.03 4.79
C THR A 36 -9.02 -8.04 4.29
N LYS A 37 -10.18 -8.12 4.93
CA LYS A 37 -11.30 -8.93 4.41
C LYS A 37 -12.14 -8.17 3.39
N TYR A 38 -11.66 -7.03 2.90
CA TYR A 38 -12.39 -6.21 1.95
C TYR A 38 -12.31 -6.80 0.55
N ASP A 39 -13.34 -6.54 -0.24
CA ASP A 39 -13.26 -6.73 -1.68
C ASP A 39 -12.31 -5.67 -2.26
N GLU A 40 -11.10 -6.08 -2.63
CA GLU A 40 -10.04 -5.18 -3.10
C GLU A 40 -10.44 -4.43 -4.38
N SER A 41 -11.33 -5.00 -5.20
CA SER A 41 -11.86 -4.32 -6.39
C SER A 41 -12.71 -3.11 -6.00
N THR A 42 -13.66 -3.31 -5.09
CA THR A 42 -14.53 -2.27 -4.53
C THR A 42 -13.72 -1.22 -3.77
N ALA A 43 -12.77 -1.65 -2.94
CA ALA A 43 -11.92 -0.74 -2.18
C ALA A 43 -11.13 0.21 -3.10
N ARG A 44 -10.57 -0.32 -4.19
CA ARG A 44 -9.86 0.49 -5.20
C ARG A 44 -10.78 1.46 -5.94
N LYS A 45 -12.01 1.06 -6.26
CA LYS A 45 -13.00 1.97 -6.87
C LYS A 45 -13.34 3.13 -5.93
N LEU A 46 -13.64 2.82 -4.66
CA LEU A 46 -13.94 3.84 -3.65
C LEU A 46 -12.76 4.78 -3.43
N LEU A 47 -11.53 4.27 -3.43
CA LEU A 47 -10.32 5.09 -3.32
C LEU A 47 -10.19 6.07 -4.50
N ASN A 48 -10.40 5.60 -5.73
CA ASN A 48 -10.37 6.47 -6.91
C ASN A 48 -11.47 7.53 -6.87
N MET A 49 -12.69 7.15 -6.46
CA MET A 49 -13.81 8.09 -6.31
C MET A 49 -13.52 9.15 -5.24
N ALA A 50 -12.91 8.77 -4.11
CA ALA A 50 -12.52 9.71 -3.06
C ALA A 50 -11.46 10.71 -3.54
N ALA A 51 -10.48 10.26 -4.32
CA ALA A 51 -9.50 11.16 -4.94
C ALA A 51 -10.17 12.09 -5.98
N GLY A 52 -11.04 11.53 -6.83
CA GLY A 52 -11.78 12.27 -7.85
C GLY A 52 -12.75 13.32 -7.30
N ALA A 53 -13.27 13.10 -6.09
CA ALA A 53 -14.18 14.04 -5.42
C ALA A 53 -13.59 15.44 -5.24
N TYR A 54 -12.28 15.54 -4.96
CA TYR A 54 -11.55 16.81 -4.81
C TYR A 54 -10.93 17.31 -6.12
N GLY A 55 -10.92 16.49 -7.18
CA GLY A 55 -10.34 16.83 -8.47
C GLY A 55 -11.17 17.84 -9.26
N ARG A 56 -10.61 18.34 -10.37
CA ARG A 56 -11.33 19.21 -11.33
C ARG A 56 -11.92 18.46 -12.53
N GLU A 57 -11.47 17.22 -12.75
CA GLU A 57 -11.89 16.35 -13.86
C GLU A 57 -12.69 15.15 -13.33
N GLN A 58 -13.81 15.44 -12.65
CA GLN A 58 -14.63 14.43 -11.98
C GLN A 58 -15.11 13.34 -12.95
N GLU A 59 -15.68 13.72 -14.09
CA GLU A 59 -16.22 12.77 -15.08
C GLU A 59 -15.14 11.82 -15.63
N ALA A 60 -13.96 12.35 -15.96
CA ALA A 60 -12.84 11.54 -16.43
C ALA A 60 -12.37 10.54 -15.35
N CYS A 61 -12.41 10.93 -14.07
CA CYS A 61 -12.08 10.03 -12.96
C CYS A 61 -13.11 8.90 -12.80
N ILE A 62 -14.40 9.24 -12.90
CA ILE A 62 -15.50 8.25 -12.84
C ILE A 62 -15.37 7.25 -14.00
N ASN A 63 -15.21 7.73 -15.24
CA ASN A 63 -15.09 6.88 -16.42
C ASN A 63 -13.86 5.95 -16.38
N ARG A 64 -12.78 6.36 -15.70
CA ARG A 64 -11.60 5.50 -15.46
C ARG A 64 -11.84 4.49 -14.33
N THR A 65 -12.70 4.82 -13.38
CA THR A 65 -12.99 3.98 -12.21
C THR A 65 -13.99 2.88 -12.55
N PHE A 66 -14.98 3.19 -13.38
CA PHE A 66 -16.00 2.27 -13.84
C PHE A 66 -15.85 2.11 -15.37
N PRO A 67 -15.17 1.05 -15.83
CA PRO A 67 -15.00 0.79 -17.25
C PRO A 67 -16.34 0.48 -17.91
N ALA A 68 -16.46 0.68 -19.23
CA ALA A 68 -17.73 0.63 -19.97
C ALA A 68 -18.54 -0.68 -19.88
N HIS A 69 -17.95 -1.78 -19.41
CA HIS A 69 -18.63 -3.05 -19.18
C HIS A 69 -19.21 -3.20 -17.78
N GLU A 70 -18.89 -2.28 -16.87
CA GLU A 70 -19.50 -2.18 -15.56
C GLU A 70 -20.64 -1.16 -15.62
N GLU A 71 -21.86 -1.61 -15.36
CA GLU A 71 -23.00 -0.71 -15.28
C GLU A 71 -22.90 0.14 -14.01
N TYR A 72 -22.73 1.45 -14.19
CA TYR A 72 -22.90 2.44 -13.14
C TYR A 72 -23.79 3.57 -13.67
N VAL A 73 -24.57 4.16 -12.77
CA VAL A 73 -25.34 5.36 -13.08
C VAL A 73 -25.14 6.36 -11.95
N VAL A 74 -24.93 7.62 -12.30
CA VAL A 74 -24.91 8.71 -11.34
C VAL A 74 -26.32 9.26 -11.27
N LEU A 75 -27.02 8.99 -10.17
CA LEU A 75 -28.38 9.47 -9.91
C LEU A 75 -28.36 10.93 -9.46
N SER A 76 -27.36 11.32 -8.68
CA SER A 76 -27.18 12.71 -8.26
C SER A 76 -25.75 13.06 -7.91
N VAL A 77 -25.42 14.35 -8.00
CA VAL A 77 -24.14 14.92 -7.60
C VAL A 77 -24.37 16.02 -6.58
N SER A 78 -23.72 15.91 -5.43
CA SER A 78 -23.71 16.95 -4.40
C SER A 78 -22.33 17.61 -4.36
N LYS A 79 -22.28 18.94 -4.22
CA LYS A 79 -21.03 19.68 -4.02
C LYS A 79 -21.13 20.48 -2.73
N LYS A 80 -20.30 20.14 -1.75
CA LYS A 80 -20.28 20.79 -0.43
C LYS A 80 -18.85 20.97 0.07
N ALA A 81 -18.66 21.82 1.07
CA ALA A 81 -17.41 21.86 1.82
C ALA A 81 -17.21 20.51 2.52
N CYS A 82 -16.03 19.91 2.35
CA CYS A 82 -15.76 18.55 2.81
C CYS A 82 -14.54 18.45 3.72
N ASP A 83 -13.82 19.55 3.96
CA ASP A 83 -12.68 19.62 4.86
C ASP A 83 -12.66 20.92 5.67
N THR A 84 -11.70 21.02 6.58
CA THR A 84 -11.51 22.18 7.48
C THR A 84 -11.05 23.44 6.75
N PHE A 85 -10.67 23.35 5.48
CA PHE A 85 -10.23 24.49 4.65
C PHE A 85 -11.34 24.95 3.70
N ASP A 86 -12.57 24.46 3.90
CA ASP A 86 -13.73 24.73 3.05
C ASP A 86 -13.54 24.35 1.57
N ASN A 87 -12.63 23.40 1.28
CA ASN A 87 -12.51 22.90 -0.07
C ASN A 87 -13.78 22.13 -0.44
N LYS A 88 -14.31 22.46 -1.62
CA LYS A 88 -15.48 21.78 -2.15
C LYS A 88 -15.09 20.42 -2.69
N CYS A 89 -15.83 19.39 -2.31
CA CYS A 89 -15.74 18.08 -2.94
C CYS A 89 -17.08 17.67 -3.56
N ALA A 90 -17.02 16.75 -4.51
CA ALA A 90 -18.19 16.14 -5.13
C ALA A 90 -18.53 14.79 -4.45
N GLY A 91 -19.79 14.61 -4.10
CA GLY A 91 -20.35 13.32 -3.66
C GLY A 91 -21.35 12.81 -4.69
N TYR A 92 -21.31 11.50 -4.96
CA TYR A 92 -22.12 10.84 -5.99
C TYR A 92 -23.05 9.81 -5.32
N ILE A 93 -24.29 9.75 -5.79
CA ILE A 93 -25.29 8.72 -5.45
C ILE A 93 -25.66 8.03 -6.74
#